data_AF-A0A966W7P2-F1
#
_entry.id   AF-A0A966W7P2-F1
#
_cell.length_a   1.000
_cell.length_b   1.000
_cell.length_c   1.000
_cell.angle_alpha   90.00
_cell.angle_beta   90.00
_cell.angle_gamma   90.00
#
_symmetry.space_group_name_H-M   'P 1'
#
loop_
_entity.id
_entity.type
_entity.pdbx_description
1 polymer ?
#
loop_
_entity_poly.entity_id
_entity_poly.type
_entity_poly.pdbx_seq_one_letter_code
_entity_poly.pdbx_strand_id
1 'polypeptide(L)'
;MVFLPGEVVVDYGLRIKREFDGTRVWVNSYANDVPCYIPSRRVWDEGGYEAAGAMVYYNRPNRFDGTQETRIMGAVQALMPKAFAR
;
A
#
# COMPACT_ATOMS: atom_id res chain seq x y z
N MET A 1 10.48 4.84 9.76
CA MET A 1 9.42 3.82 9.66
C MET A 1 8.35 4.35 8.72
N VAL A 2 7.71 3.48 7.94
CA VAL A 2 6.56 3.83 7.09
C VAL A 2 5.34 3.13 7.65
N PHE A 3 4.29 3.89 7.91
CA PHE A 3 3.02 3.43 8.45
C PHE A 3 1.96 3.51 7.37
N LEU A 4 1.35 2.37 7.03
CA LEU A 4 0.30 2.28 6.03
C LEU A 4 -1.03 1.90 6.69
N PRO A 5 -2.14 2.59 6.40
CA PRO A 5 -3.45 2.15 6.86
C PRO A 5 -3.93 0.93 6.06
N GLY A 6 -4.78 0.10 6.67
CA GLY A 6 -5.46 -1.01 5.99
C GLY A 6 -4.61 -2.26 5.77
N GLU A 7 -5.23 -3.23 5.09
CA GLU A 7 -4.61 -4.51 4.73
C GLU A 7 -3.87 -4.36 3.40
N VAL A 8 -2.68 -3.75 3.43
CA VAL A 8 -1.85 -3.62 2.23
C VAL A 8 -1.23 -4.96 1.84
N VAL A 9 -1.17 -5.23 0.54
CA VAL A 9 -0.49 -6.42 0.02
C VAL A 9 1.05 -6.29 0.12
N VAL A 10 1.75 -7.42 0.07
CA VAL A 10 3.22 -7.49 0.24
C VAL A 10 4.02 -6.60 -0.73
N ASP A 11 3.46 -6.34 -1.92
CA ASP A 11 4.08 -5.52 -2.96
C ASP A 11 4.50 -4.13 -2.46
N TYR A 12 3.73 -3.49 -1.58
CA TYR A 12 4.09 -2.19 -1.00
C TYR A 12 5.38 -2.28 -0.17
N GLY A 13 5.48 -3.30 0.71
CA GLY A 13 6.66 -3.50 1.54
C GLY A 13 7.91 -3.78 0.71
N LEU A 14 7.79 -4.63 -0.33
CA LEU A 14 8.89 -4.94 -1.25
C LEU A 14 9.30 -3.73 -2.09
N ARG A 15 8.33 -2.96 -2.59
CA ARG A 15 8.57 -1.76 -3.39
C ARG A 15 9.27 -0.67 -2.60
N ILE A 16 8.77 -0.35 -1.40
CA ILE A 16 9.37 0.65 -0.51
C ILE A 16 10.83 0.27 -0.18
N LYS A 17 11.10 -0.99 0.18
CA LYS A 17 12.46 -1.45 0.50
C LYS A 17 13.41 -1.44 -0.71
N ARG A 18 12.87 -1.56 -1.92
CA ARG A 18 13.64 -1.50 -3.17
C ARG A 18 13.98 -0.06 -3.57
N GLU A 19 12.99 0.83 -3.51
CA GLU A 19 13.10 2.24 -3.92
C GLU A 19 13.87 3.10 -2.92
N PHE A 20 13.89 2.73 -1.65
CA PHE A 20 14.60 3.46 -0.58
C PHE A 20 15.68 2.60 0.06
N ASP A 21 16.34 3.11 1.09
CA ASP A 21 17.27 2.32 1.89
C ASP A 21 16.57 1.24 2.73
N GLY A 22 16.25 0.11 2.09
CA GLY A 22 15.58 -1.03 2.71
C GLY A 22 16.30 -1.67 3.90
N THR A 23 17.58 -1.34 4.13
CA THR A 23 18.32 -1.81 5.32
C THR A 23 17.97 -1.00 6.57
N ARG A 24 17.53 0.25 6.39
CA ARG A 24 17.14 1.17 7.47
C ARG A 24 15.64 1.47 7.50
N VAL A 25 14.89 1.07 6.46
CA VAL A 25 13.43 1.26 6.40
C VAL A 25 12.67 0.07 6.97
N TRP A 26 11.88 0.34 8.01
CA TRP A 26 10.83 -0.55 8.52
C TRP A 26 9.45 -0.12 8.01
N VAL A 27 8.66 -1.07 7.51
CA VAL A 27 7.30 -0.85 6.97
C VAL A 27 6.30 -1.62 7.83
N ASN A 28 5.20 -0.97 8.22
CA ASN A 28 4.13 -1.55 9.02
C ASN A 28 2.76 -1.16 8.43
N SER A 29 1.82 -2.11 8.43
CA SER A 29 0.43 -1.93 7.98
C SER A 29 -0.54 -1.97 9.17
N TYR A 30 -1.85 -1.77 8.93
CA TYR A 30 -2.86 -1.61 9.99
C TYR A 30 -2.55 -0.45 10.95
N ALA A 31 -1.84 0.57 10.46
CA ALA A 31 -1.47 1.71 11.26
C ALA A 31 -2.49 2.85 11.10
N ASN A 32 -2.94 3.41 12.21
CA ASN A 32 -3.86 4.53 12.34
C ASN A 32 -5.31 4.28 11.86
N ASP A 33 -5.52 3.47 10.81
CA ASP A 33 -6.85 3.15 10.26
C ASP A 33 -6.84 1.81 9.51
N VAL A 34 -8.02 1.21 9.29
CA VAL A 34 -8.23 -0.03 8.53
C VAL A 34 -9.38 0.16 7.53
N PRO A 35 -9.18 0.92 6.44
CA PRO A 35 -10.26 1.28 5.53
C PRO A 35 -10.79 0.11 4.68
N CYS A 36 -9.89 -0.79 4.27
CA CYS A 36 -10.11 -2.07 3.56
C CYS A 36 -8.76 -2.73 3.19
N TYR A 37 -8.82 -3.81 2.41
CA TYR A 37 -7.66 -4.30 1.64
C TYR A 37 -7.18 -3.26 0.62
N ILE A 38 -5.87 -3.14 0.46
CA ILE A 38 -5.26 -2.19 -0.47
C ILE A 38 -4.37 -2.98 -1.45
N PRO A 39 -4.87 -3.26 -2.67
CA PRO A 39 -4.11 -4.00 -3.66
C PRO A 39 -3.05 -3.10 -4.32
N SER A 40 -1.95 -3.71 -4.77
CA SER A 40 -1.06 -3.11 -5.78
C SER A 40 -1.74 -3.13 -7.15
N ARG A 41 -1.15 -2.47 -8.15
CA ARG A 41 -1.66 -2.48 -9.52
C ARG A 41 -1.73 -3.89 -10.08
N ARG A 42 -0.68 -4.69 -9.85
CA ARG A 42 -0.63 -6.10 -10.27
C ARG A 42 -1.79 -6.91 -9.67
N VAL A 43 -1.98 -6.85 -8.34
CA VAL A 43 -3.08 -7.55 -7.67
C VAL A 43 -4.44 -7.02 -8.13
N TRP A 44 -4.56 -5.71 -8.36
CA TRP A 44 -5.78 -5.11 -8.89
C TRP A 44 -6.18 -5.66 -10.27
N ASP A 45 -5.18 -5.89 -11.14
CA ASP A 45 -5.36 -6.50 -12.47
C ASP A 45 -5.67 -8.00 -12.39
N GLU A 46 -5.01 -8.73 -11.49
CA GLU A 46 -5.25 -10.16 -11.24
C GLU A 46 -6.65 -10.43 -10.66
N GLY A 47 -7.21 -9.46 -9.93
CA GLY A 47 -8.52 -9.60 -9.29
C GLY A 47 -8.48 -10.45 -8.03
N GLY A 48 -9.63 -11.01 -7.64
CA GLY A 48 -9.75 -11.83 -6.43
C GLY A 48 -10.14 -11.06 -5.18
N TYR A 49 -9.84 -11.65 -4.02
CA TYR A 49 -10.33 -11.19 -2.73
C TYR A 49 -9.75 -9.83 -2.35
N GLU A 50 -8.43 -9.70 -2.33
CA GLU A 50 -7.71 -8.49 -1.94
C GLU A 50 -7.92 -7.34 -2.93
N ALA A 51 -8.19 -7.68 -4.20
CA ALA A 51 -8.41 -6.71 -5.26
C ALA A 51 -9.83 -6.11 -5.28
N ALA A 52 -10.84 -6.90 -4.87
CA ALA A 52 -12.24 -6.54 -5.02
C ALA A 52 -13.17 -7.23 -4.02
N GLY A 53 -13.04 -8.54 -3.84
CA GLY A 53 -14.01 -9.32 -3.04
C GLY A 53 -14.11 -8.87 -1.58
N ALA A 54 -12.98 -8.47 -0.98
CA ALA A 54 -12.91 -8.05 0.41
C ALA A 54 -13.71 -6.77 0.70
N MET A 55 -14.00 -5.96 -0.31
CA MET A 55 -14.71 -4.67 -0.17
C MET A 55 -16.06 -4.81 0.53
N VAL A 56 -16.74 -5.94 0.32
CA VAL A 56 -18.05 -6.23 0.95
C VAL A 56 -17.95 -6.27 2.47
N TYR A 57 -16.88 -6.86 3.02
CA TYR A 57 -16.66 -6.96 4.47
C TYR A 57 -16.25 -5.62 5.10
N TYR A 58 -15.79 -4.68 4.26
CA TYR A 58 -15.47 -3.30 4.64
C TYR A 58 -16.60 -2.32 4.32
N ASN A 59 -17.79 -2.81 3.96
CA ASN A 59 -18.94 -2.00 3.56
C ASN A 59 -18.60 -0.96 2.48
N ARG A 60 -17.73 -1.35 1.53
CA ARG A 60 -17.35 -0.53 0.38
C ARG A 60 -18.14 -0.99 -0.85
N PRO A 61 -18.76 -0.06 -1.61
CA PRO A 61 -19.62 -0.43 -2.73
C PRO A 61 -18.85 -0.95 -3.95
N ASN A 62 -17.54 -0.66 -4.03
CA ASN A 62 -16.70 -1.08 -5.14
C ASN A 62 -15.22 -1.10 -4.72
N ARG A 63 -14.38 -1.74 -5.54
CA ARG A 63 -12.92 -1.63 -5.44
C ARG A 63 -12.42 -0.24 -5.81
N PHE A 64 -11.16 0.05 -5.48
CA PHE A 64 -10.48 1.28 -5.89
C PHE A 64 -10.40 1.42 -7.42
N ASP A 65 -10.17 2.65 -7.89
CA ASP A 65 -10.03 3.01 -9.31
C ASP A 65 -8.75 2.44 -9.99
N GLY A 66 -7.91 1.72 -9.24
CA GLY A 66 -6.68 1.13 -9.75
C GLY A 66 -5.47 2.07 -9.70
N THR A 67 -5.64 3.29 -9.15
CA THR A 67 -4.57 4.30 -8.98
C THR A 67 -4.06 4.40 -7.54
N GLN A 68 -4.64 3.65 -6.61
CA GLN A 68 -4.32 3.72 -5.18
C GLN A 68 -2.84 3.45 -4.88
N GLU A 69 -2.20 2.50 -5.57
CA GLU A 69 -0.76 2.22 -5.37
C GLU A 69 0.08 3.44 -5.75
N THR A 70 -0.19 4.05 -6.91
CA THR A 70 0.52 5.25 -7.36
C THR A 70 0.33 6.41 -6.39
N ARG A 71 -0.89 6.63 -5.89
CA ARG A 71 -1.16 7.71 -4.91
C ARG A 71 -0.45 7.48 -3.59
N ILE A 72 -0.50 6.26 -3.07
CA ILE A 72 0.15 5.90 -1.80
C ILE A 72 1.67 6.01 -1.95
N MET A 73 2.25 5.46 -3.01
CA MET A 73 3.70 5.53 -3.23
C MET A 73 4.18 6.96 -3.48
N GLY A 74 3.37 7.80 -4.14
CA GLY A 74 3.64 9.23 -4.26
C GLY A 74 3.70 9.93 -2.90
N ALA A 75 2.77 9.61 -1.99
CA ALA A 75 2.79 10.13 -0.62
C ALA A 75 4.01 9.62 0.18
N VAL A 76 4.34 8.32 0.05
CA VAL A 76 5.55 7.76 0.67
C VAL A 76 6.80 8.50 0.18
N GLN A 77 6.92 8.73 -1.13
CA GLN A 77 8.06 9.45 -1.69
C GLN A 77 8.14 10.90 -1.20
N ALA A 78 7.01 11.60 -1.13
CA ALA A 78 6.95 12.98 -0.65
C ALA A 78 7.33 13.12 0.83
N LEU A 79 6.99 12.12 1.66
CA LEU A 79 7.24 12.11 3.09
C LEU A 79 8.59 11.47 3.47
N MET A 80 9.21 10.72 2.56
CA MET A 80 10.46 10.02 2.84
C MET A 80 11.59 11.04 3.09
N PRO A 81 12.29 10.96 4.24
CA PRO A 81 13.44 11.82 4.46
C PRO A 81 14.53 11.55 3.43
N LYS A 82 15.15 12.61 2.91
CA LYS A 82 16.21 12.52 1.88
C LYS A 82 17.35 11.56 2.23
N ALA A 83 17.65 11.39 3.52
CA ALA A 83 18.66 10.46 4.01
C ALA A 83 18.38 8.97 3.70
N PHE A 84 17.14 8.64 3.31
CA PHE A 84 16.72 7.29 2.92
C PHE A 84 16.46 7.15 1.41
N ALA A 85 16.58 8.24 0.64
CA ALA A 85 16.51 8.19 -0.82
C ALA A 85 17.74 7.46 -1.39
N ARG A 86 17.54 6.73 -2.48
CA ARG A 86 18.60 6.09 -3.28
C ARG A 86 18.85 6.87 -4.56
#